data_AF-A0AAV2ETI8-F1
#
_entry.id   AF-A0AAV2ETI8-F1
#
_cell.length_a   1.000
_cell.length_b   1.000
_cell.length_c   1.000
_cell.angle_alpha   90.00
_cell.angle_beta   90.00
_cell.angle_gamma   90.00
#
_symmetry.space_group_name_H-M   'P 1'
#
loop_
_entity.id
_entity.type
_entity.pdbx_description
1 polymer ?
#
loop_
_entity_poly.entity_id
_entity_poly.type
_entity_poly.pdbx_seq_one_letter_code
_entity_poly.pdbx_strand_id
1 'polypeptide(L)'
;MALQLQSTRLQASGPSSPCLSSLSPSPQNAGLRPPPDRFALKSAFFSPSLHLFTASLRHLPLASAAPKFSMRVASKQAYICRDCGYIYNDKTPFEKLPDSFFCRVCGAPKRRFRPYTPAVTKGANDKDVRKARKAELQRDEAIGRALPIAVVVGVVALAALYFYLNNTFQG
;
A
#
# COMPACT_ATOMS: atom_id res chain seq x y z
N MET A 1 -22.35 -46.63 7.32
CA MET A 1 -21.43 -46.50 8.47
C MET A 1 -20.01 -46.28 7.95
N ALA A 2 -19.26 -45.44 8.66
CA ALA A 2 -17.80 -45.31 8.67
C ALA A 2 -17.04 -44.64 7.49
N LEU A 3 -16.45 -43.49 7.84
CA LEU A 3 -15.35 -42.77 7.21
C LEU A 3 -14.08 -43.63 7.07
N GLN A 4 -13.21 -43.30 6.10
CA GLN A 4 -11.77 -43.36 6.31
C GLN A 4 -11.01 -42.24 5.57
N LEU A 5 -10.42 -41.34 6.36
CA LEU A 5 -9.18 -40.62 6.03
C LEU A 5 -8.00 -41.59 6.17
N GLN A 6 -6.97 -41.45 5.33
CA GLN A 6 -5.63 -41.91 5.67
C GLN A 6 -4.59 -40.85 5.31
N SER A 7 -3.90 -40.42 6.35
CA SER A 7 -2.79 -39.47 6.39
C SER A 7 -1.51 -40.29 6.51
N THR A 8 -0.53 -40.05 5.65
CA THR A 8 0.75 -40.79 5.68
C THR A 8 1.71 -40.13 6.66
N ARG A 9 1.90 -40.82 7.77
CA ARG A 9 2.92 -40.67 8.82
C ARG A 9 4.23 -41.28 8.29
N LEU A 10 5.43 -40.78 8.64
CA LEU A 10 6.30 -41.26 9.73
C LEU A 10 7.64 -40.49 9.60
N GLN A 11 8.06 -39.71 10.61
CA GLN A 11 8.94 -40.07 11.76
C GLN A 11 10.42 -40.22 11.36
N ALA A 12 11.44 -39.96 12.18
CA ALA A 12 11.69 -39.21 13.43
C ALA A 12 13.08 -39.70 13.89
N SER A 13 13.96 -38.83 14.41
CA SER A 13 14.91 -39.17 15.47
C SER A 13 15.76 -37.94 15.86
N GLY A 14 15.65 -37.50 17.12
CA GLY A 14 16.68 -36.71 17.83
C GLY A 14 17.82 -37.62 18.34
N PRO A 15 18.62 -37.29 19.38
CA PRO A 15 18.52 -36.16 20.34
C PRO A 15 19.88 -35.45 20.71
N SER A 16 19.80 -34.53 21.69
CA SER A 16 20.82 -34.08 22.68
C SER A 16 21.86 -32.96 22.38
N SER A 17 21.88 -31.96 23.29
CA SER A 17 22.78 -30.78 23.49
C SER A 17 24.19 -31.16 24.02
N PRO A 18 25.11 -30.25 24.46
CA PRO A 18 25.20 -28.76 24.38
C PRO A 18 26.59 -28.20 23.96
N CYS A 19 26.76 -26.86 24.03
CA CYS A 19 27.99 -26.08 24.37
C CYS A 19 28.86 -25.40 23.28
N LEU A 20 29.15 -24.12 23.58
CA LEU A 20 30.38 -23.31 23.39
C LEU A 20 30.85 -22.83 21.98
N SER A 21 30.93 -21.49 21.89
CA SER A 21 32.05 -20.67 21.36
C SER A 21 32.39 -20.73 19.85
N SER A 22 32.23 -19.65 19.07
CA SER A 22 33.07 -18.44 18.94
C SER A 22 34.04 -18.49 17.74
N LEU A 23 33.87 -17.54 16.81
CA LEU A 23 34.85 -16.94 15.86
C LEU A 23 35.53 -17.88 14.83
N SER A 24 35.45 -17.64 13.53
CA SER A 24 36.17 -16.57 12.78
C SER A 24 35.92 -16.70 11.26
N PRO A 25 36.36 -15.73 10.41
CA PRO A 25 37.58 -16.01 9.65
C PRO A 25 38.56 -14.82 9.49
N SER A 26 39.82 -15.21 9.32
CA SER A 26 41.07 -14.49 8.96
C SER A 26 40.96 -13.60 7.69
N PRO A 27 41.91 -12.68 7.37
CA PRO A 27 43.36 -12.95 7.27
C PRO A 27 44.34 -11.88 7.80
N GLN A 28 45.30 -12.37 8.59
CA GLN A 28 46.76 -12.27 8.42
C GLN A 28 47.32 -11.14 7.52
N ASN A 29 47.99 -10.13 8.12
CA ASN A 29 49.45 -9.97 8.09
C ASN A 29 49.92 -8.61 8.67
N ALA A 30 51.10 -8.64 9.31
CA ALA A 30 51.84 -7.56 9.97
C ALA A 30 51.16 -7.02 11.26
N GLY A 31 51.72 -7.12 12.46
CA GLY A 31 53.12 -7.12 12.87
C GLY A 31 53.31 -5.95 13.85
N LEU A 32 53.71 -6.27 15.09
CA LEU A 32 54.12 -5.36 16.18
C LEU A 32 52.99 -4.65 16.97
N ARG A 33 52.62 -5.25 18.12
CA ARG A 33 51.98 -4.57 19.26
C ARG A 33 52.95 -3.58 19.93
N PRO A 34 52.52 -2.36 20.26
CA PRO A 34 53.01 -1.60 21.40
C PRO A 34 52.12 -1.84 22.65
N PRO A 35 52.67 -1.72 23.87
CA PRO A 35 52.05 -2.15 25.13
C PRO A 35 50.87 -1.26 25.61
N PRO A 36 50.05 -1.77 26.55
CA PRO A 36 48.79 -1.16 26.97
C PRO A 36 48.98 -0.04 28.01
N ASP A 37 47.93 0.76 28.14
CA ASP A 37 47.61 1.67 29.24
C ASP A 37 48.48 2.91 29.41
N ARG A 38 47.94 4.05 28.98
CA ARG A 38 48.43 5.36 29.44
C ARG A 38 47.39 6.44 29.73
N PHE A 39 46.09 6.14 29.78
CA PHE A 39 45.09 7.06 30.35
C PHE A 39 43.91 6.30 30.99
N ALA A 40 44.24 5.47 31.98
CA ALA A 40 43.36 5.38 33.13
C ALA A 40 43.29 6.78 33.75
N LEU A 41 42.12 7.39 33.68
CA LEU A 41 41.53 8.36 34.63
C LEU A 41 40.24 8.86 33.98
N LYS A 42 39.21 8.01 33.99
CA LYS A 42 37.82 8.45 33.86
C LYS A 42 37.48 9.23 35.13
N SER A 43 37.73 10.52 35.14
CA SER A 43 37.17 11.42 36.14
C SER A 43 35.83 11.96 35.63
N ALA A 44 34.77 11.56 36.32
CA ALA A 44 33.46 12.17 36.18
C ALA A 44 33.53 13.57 36.82
N PHE A 45 33.74 14.59 36.01
CA PHE A 45 33.47 15.98 36.40
C PHE A 45 32.30 16.49 35.58
N PHE A 46 31.12 16.38 36.19
CA PHE A 46 29.96 17.18 35.84
C PHE A 46 30.34 18.66 36.03
N SER A 47 30.34 19.44 34.96
CA SER A 47 30.35 20.89 35.01
C SER A 47 29.33 21.43 33.99
N PRO A 48 28.14 21.89 34.43
CA PRO A 48 27.03 22.20 33.55
C PRO A 48 27.02 23.64 33.02
N SER A 49 28.17 24.23 32.67
CA SER A 49 28.21 25.69 32.42
C SER A 49 29.10 26.23 31.29
N LEU A 50 29.70 25.41 30.41
CA LEU A 50 30.56 25.95 29.33
C LEU A 50 30.31 25.37 27.92
N HIS A 51 29.07 25.02 27.60
CA HIS A 51 28.66 24.69 26.22
C HIS A 51 28.19 25.91 25.40
N LEU A 52 28.56 27.13 25.79
CA LEU A 52 28.16 28.33 25.07
C LEU A 52 29.17 28.84 24.03
N PHE A 53 30.41 28.35 24.00
CA PHE A 53 31.39 28.84 23.00
C PHE A 53 32.39 27.77 22.58
N THR A 54 32.01 26.90 21.64
CA THR A 54 32.97 26.30 20.70
C THR A 54 32.25 25.82 19.44
N ALA A 55 32.83 26.20 18.29
CA ALA A 55 32.48 25.81 16.93
C ALA A 55 31.27 26.52 16.27
N SER A 56 31.52 27.78 15.91
CA SER A 56 31.12 28.29 14.59
C SER A 56 31.55 27.30 13.49
N LEU A 57 30.70 27.13 12.47
CA LEU A 57 30.92 26.39 11.22
C LEU A 57 31.05 24.86 11.33
N ARG A 58 29.94 24.17 11.60
CA ARG A 58 29.71 22.81 11.08
C ARG A 58 28.60 22.83 10.05
N HIS A 59 29.03 22.94 8.80
CA HIS A 59 28.42 22.33 7.62
C HIS A 59 26.90 22.27 7.59
N LEU A 60 26.35 23.38 7.12
CA LEU A 60 25.24 23.41 6.17
C LEU A 60 25.28 22.17 5.26
N PRO A 61 24.34 21.20 5.36
CA PRO A 61 24.09 20.32 4.23
C PRO A 61 23.28 21.16 3.25
N LEU A 62 23.98 21.99 2.48
CA LEU A 62 23.46 22.49 1.20
C LEU A 62 23.50 21.34 0.20
N ALA A 63 22.82 20.23 0.53
CA ALA A 63 22.15 19.48 -0.50
C ALA A 63 20.95 20.34 -0.91
N SER A 64 21.24 21.34 -1.74
CA SER A 64 20.26 21.88 -2.67
C SER A 64 19.81 20.68 -3.51
N ALA A 65 18.85 19.92 -2.97
CA ALA A 65 18.05 19.03 -3.76
C ALA A 65 17.35 19.96 -4.73
N ALA A 66 17.99 20.16 -5.89
CA ALA A 66 17.47 20.97 -6.98
C ALA A 66 15.97 20.66 -7.05
N PRO A 67 15.10 21.68 -6.92
CA PRO A 67 13.67 21.43 -6.94
C PRO A 67 13.41 20.70 -8.24
N LYS A 68 13.09 19.40 -8.13
CA LYS A 68 12.64 18.62 -9.27
C LYS A 68 11.31 19.27 -9.63
N PHE A 69 11.36 20.22 -10.55
CA PHE A 69 10.21 20.80 -11.22
C PHE A 69 9.53 19.64 -11.96
N SER A 70 8.79 18.83 -11.20
CA SER A 70 7.71 18.03 -11.71
C SER A 70 6.72 19.07 -12.21
N MET A 71 6.80 19.42 -13.49
CA MET A 71 5.75 20.14 -14.19
C MET A 71 4.46 19.36 -13.97
N ARG A 72 3.71 19.74 -12.94
CA ARG A 72 2.34 19.29 -12.77
C ARG A 72 1.61 19.96 -13.93
N VAL A 73 1.29 19.19 -14.96
CA VAL A 73 0.37 19.63 -16.00
C VAL A 73 -0.83 20.21 -15.26
N ALA A 74 -1.09 21.51 -15.44
CA ALA A 74 -2.21 22.23 -14.81
C ALA A 74 -3.43 21.32 -14.84
N SER A 75 -4.09 21.13 -13.70
CA SER A 75 -5.04 20.06 -13.43
C SER A 75 -6.16 20.03 -14.48
N LYS A 76 -5.92 19.29 -15.55
CA LYS A 76 -6.93 18.92 -16.53
C LYS A 76 -7.79 17.84 -15.90
N GLN A 77 -9.09 17.90 -16.15
CA GLN A 77 -10.03 16.86 -15.74
C GLN A 77 -9.49 15.50 -16.20
N ALA A 78 -9.17 14.63 -15.26
CA ALA A 78 -8.72 13.27 -15.56
C ALA A 78 -9.94 12.41 -15.90
N TYR A 79 -9.74 11.37 -16.70
CA TYR A 79 -10.79 10.43 -17.08
C TYR A 79 -10.36 9.00 -16.82
N ILE A 80 -11.25 8.18 -16.28
CA ILE A 80 -11.02 6.77 -15.96
C ILE A 80 -11.81 5.84 -16.89
N CYS A 81 -11.16 4.81 -17.41
CA CYS A 81 -11.81 3.73 -18.14
C CYS A 81 -12.50 2.76 -17.17
N ARG A 82 -13.82 2.54 -17.30
CA ARG A 82 -14.55 1.62 -16.40
C ARG A 82 -14.12 0.15 -16.51
N ASP A 83 -13.55 -0.24 -17.65
CA ASP A 83 -13.28 -1.66 -17.96
C ASP A 83 -11.99 -2.19 -17.35
N CYS A 84 -10.98 -1.31 -17.29
CA CYS A 84 -9.61 -1.66 -16.95
C CYS A 84 -8.93 -0.68 -15.98
N GLY A 85 -9.64 0.37 -15.55
CA GLY A 85 -9.15 1.35 -14.58
C GLY A 85 -8.03 2.26 -15.07
N TYR A 86 -7.74 2.34 -16.38
CA TYR A 86 -6.76 3.28 -16.92
C TYR A 86 -7.18 4.73 -16.68
N ILE A 87 -6.25 5.57 -16.21
CA ILE A 87 -6.45 7.02 -16.08
C ILE A 87 -5.78 7.73 -17.25
N TYR A 88 -6.60 8.50 -17.96
CA TYR A 88 -6.17 9.44 -18.99
C TYR A 88 -5.85 10.80 -18.35
N ASN A 89 -4.61 11.24 -18.53
CA ASN A 89 -4.09 12.55 -18.08
C ASN A 89 -3.07 13.08 -19.13
N ASP A 90 -3.42 12.99 -20.41
CA ASP A 90 -2.52 13.47 -21.47
C ASP A 90 -2.66 15.00 -21.65
N LYS A 91 -1.78 15.58 -22.47
CA LYS A 91 -1.80 17.03 -22.77
C LYS A 91 -3.08 17.45 -23.49
N THR A 92 -3.64 16.59 -24.32
CA THR A 92 -4.90 16.83 -25.03
C THR A 92 -6.07 16.63 -24.07
N PRO A 93 -6.99 17.61 -23.92
CA PRO A 93 -8.19 17.42 -23.11
C PRO A 93 -9.07 16.32 -23.72
N PHE A 94 -9.75 15.55 -22.88
CA PHE A 94 -10.49 14.35 -23.29
C PHE A 94 -11.67 14.67 -24.23
N GLU A 95 -12.23 15.87 -24.11
CA GLU A 95 -13.36 16.35 -24.92
C GLU A 95 -12.95 16.55 -26.38
N LYS A 96 -11.70 16.93 -26.63
CA LYS A 96 -11.14 17.14 -27.97
C LYS A 96 -10.63 15.86 -28.63
N LEU A 97 -10.65 14.73 -27.92
CA LEU A 97 -10.25 13.45 -28.51
C LEU A 97 -11.28 13.01 -29.57
N PRO A 98 -10.84 12.40 -30.68
CA PRO A 98 -11.75 11.83 -31.64
C PRO A 98 -12.53 10.67 -31.01
N ASP A 99 -13.72 10.37 -31.54
CA ASP A 99 -14.55 9.27 -31.04
C ASP A 99 -14.00 7.88 -31.37
N SER A 100 -13.06 7.81 -32.33
CA SER A 100 -12.24 6.63 -32.62
C SER A 100 -11.13 6.38 -31.59
N PHE A 101 -11.06 7.16 -30.51
CA PHE A 101 -10.13 6.89 -29.42
C PHE A 101 -10.52 5.62 -28.64
N PHE A 102 -9.56 4.71 -28.54
CA PHE A 102 -9.67 3.49 -27.75
C PHE A 102 -8.72 3.50 -26.56
N CYS A 103 -9.14 2.89 -25.46
CA CYS A 103 -8.29 2.71 -24.30
C CYS A 103 -7.06 1.87 -24.67
N ARG A 104 -5.86 2.44 -24.48
CA ARG A 104 -4.58 1.79 -24.82
C ARG A 104 -4.32 0.45 -24.11
N VAL A 105 -5.09 0.12 -23.08
CA VAL A 105 -4.87 -1.10 -22.27
C VAL A 105 -5.91 -2.19 -22.51
N CYS A 106 -7.13 -1.83 -22.89
CA CYS A 106 -8.21 -2.82 -23.07
C CYS A 106 -9.03 -2.65 -24.34
N GLY A 107 -8.74 -1.63 -25.17
CA GLY A 107 -9.49 -1.37 -26.39
C GLY A 107 -10.91 -0.83 -26.17
N ALA A 108 -11.29 -0.45 -24.94
CA ALA A 108 -12.61 0.12 -24.68
C ALA A 108 -12.81 1.45 -25.43
N PRO A 109 -13.97 1.69 -26.05
CA PRO A 109 -14.25 2.94 -26.75
C PRO A 109 -14.34 4.14 -25.79
N LYS A 110 -14.11 5.36 -26.29
CA LYS A 110 -14.18 6.64 -25.56
C LYS A 110 -15.43 6.77 -24.66
N ARG A 111 -16.60 6.28 -25.10
CA ARG A 111 -17.86 6.31 -24.33
C ARG A 111 -17.83 5.58 -22.98
N ARG A 112 -16.87 4.66 -22.76
CA ARG A 112 -16.70 3.90 -21.50
C ARG A 112 -15.84 4.64 -20.47
N PHE A 113 -15.29 5.80 -20.83
CA PHE A 113 -14.57 6.63 -19.88
C PHE A 113 -15.53 7.51 -19.06
N ARG A 114 -15.15 7.81 -17.83
CA ARG A 114 -15.89 8.69 -16.92
C ARG A 114 -14.95 9.71 -16.28
N PRO A 115 -15.44 10.89 -15.88
CA PRO A 115 -14.64 11.85 -15.13
C PRO A 115 -14.06 11.21 -13.87
N TYR A 116 -12.77 11.40 -13.66
CA TYR A 116 -12.03 10.96 -12.50
C TYR A 116 -11.73 12.18 -11.62
N THR A 117 -12.39 12.23 -10.46
CA THR A 117 -12.30 13.34 -9.51
C THR A 117 -11.06 13.35 -8.62
N PRO A 118 -10.46 12.22 -8.20
CA PRO A 118 -9.33 12.30 -7.27
C PRO A 118 -8.04 12.66 -8.01
N ALA A 119 -7.09 13.22 -7.26
CA ALA A 119 -5.84 13.70 -7.82
C ALA A 119 -5.01 12.56 -8.42
N VAL A 120 -4.47 12.78 -9.62
CA VAL A 120 -3.60 11.82 -10.30
C VAL A 120 -2.19 11.91 -9.70
N THR A 121 -1.77 10.85 -9.02
CA THR A 121 -0.41 10.72 -8.47
C THR A 121 0.53 10.08 -9.49
N LYS A 122 1.84 10.21 -9.26
CA LYS A 122 2.86 9.48 -10.03
C LYS A 122 2.63 7.97 -9.84
N GLY A 123 2.54 7.19 -10.92
CA GLY A 123 2.27 5.74 -10.85
C GLY A 123 0.78 5.36 -10.82
N ALA A 124 -0.15 6.31 -11.03
CA ALA A 124 -1.59 6.01 -11.00
C ALA A 124 -2.06 4.97 -12.05
N ASN A 125 -1.21 4.66 -13.03
CA ASN A 125 -1.44 3.69 -14.09
C ASN A 125 -0.62 2.40 -13.95
N ASP A 126 0.10 2.21 -12.85
CA ASP A 126 0.84 0.97 -12.58
C ASP A 126 -0.11 -0.23 -12.45
N LYS A 127 0.36 -1.42 -12.85
CA LYS A 127 -0.51 -2.61 -12.99
C LYS A 127 -1.19 -2.99 -11.67
N ASP A 128 -0.46 -2.90 -10.55
CA ASP A 128 -0.99 -3.26 -9.23
C ASP A 128 -2.03 -2.27 -8.74
N VAL A 129 -1.75 -0.97 -8.87
CA VAL A 129 -2.69 0.12 -8.55
C VAL A 129 -3.98 -0.01 -9.35
N ARG A 130 -3.87 -0.34 -10.64
CA ARG A 130 -5.04 -0.52 -11.51
C ARG A 130 -5.84 -1.76 -11.18
N LYS A 131 -5.18 -2.85 -10.79
CA LYS A 131 -5.86 -4.08 -10.36
C LYS A 131 -6.65 -3.83 -9.07
N ALA A 132 -6.04 -3.16 -8.10
CA ALA A 132 -6.71 -2.76 -6.86
C ALA A 132 -7.93 -1.88 -7.15
N ARG A 133 -7.76 -0.80 -7.93
CA ARG A 133 -8.85 0.09 -8.33
C ARG A 133 -9.96 -0.64 -9.10
N LYS A 134 -9.61 -1.59 -9.97
CA LYS A 134 -10.61 -2.37 -10.70
C LYS A 134 -11.44 -3.23 -9.75
N ALA A 135 -10.82 -3.81 -8.72
CA ALA A 135 -11.53 -4.56 -7.70
C ALA A 135 -12.50 -3.67 -6.89
N GLU A 136 -12.08 -2.45 -6.56
CA GLU A 136 -12.94 -1.44 -5.92
C GLU A 136 -14.13 -1.06 -6.82
N LEU A 137 -13.87 -0.70 -8.08
CA LEU A 137 -14.93 -0.37 -9.05
C LEU A 137 -15.93 -1.52 -9.23
N GLN A 138 -15.45 -2.77 -9.21
CA GLN A 138 -16.29 -3.96 -9.32
C GLN A 138 -17.13 -4.19 -8.05
N ARG A 139 -16.56 -3.94 -6.86
CA ARG A 139 -17.29 -3.99 -5.58
C ARG A 139 -18.39 -2.94 -5.56
N ASP A 140 -18.10 -1.71 -5.97
CA ASP A 140 -19.07 -0.62 -6.01
C ASP A 140 -20.19 -0.88 -7.02
N GLU A 141 -19.87 -1.47 -8.18
CA GLU A 141 -20.89 -1.88 -9.15
C GLU A 141 -21.77 -3.01 -8.59
N ALA A 142 -21.17 -4.00 -7.90
CA ALA A 142 -21.93 -5.07 -7.26
C ALA A 142 -22.86 -4.53 -6.16
N ILE A 143 -22.37 -3.59 -5.34
CA ILE A 143 -23.17 -2.91 -4.32
C ILE A 143 -24.31 -2.12 -4.98
N GLY A 144 -24.02 -1.34 -6.02
CA GLY A 144 -25.02 -0.57 -6.75
C GLY A 144 -26.11 -1.42 -7.40
N ARG A 145 -25.78 -2.66 -7.80
CA ARG A 145 -26.75 -3.65 -8.31
C ARG A 145 -27.57 -4.30 -7.19
N ALA A 146 -26.94 -4.63 -6.07
CA ALA A 146 -27.58 -5.34 -4.96
C ALA A 146 -28.47 -4.42 -4.10
N LEU A 147 -28.09 -3.16 -3.93
CA LEU A 147 -28.78 -2.18 -3.08
C LEU A 147 -30.27 -2.02 -3.42
N PRO A 148 -30.69 -1.79 -4.67
CA PRO A 148 -32.13 -1.68 -4.99
C PRO A 148 -32.88 -3.00 -4.75
N ILE A 149 -32.23 -4.14 -5.00
CA ILE A 149 -32.84 -5.46 -4.77
C ILE A 149 -33.06 -5.67 -3.27
N ALA A 150 -32.06 -5.36 -2.44
CA ALA A 150 -32.16 -5.46 -0.99
C ALA A 150 -33.27 -4.58 -0.43
N VAL A 151 -33.42 -3.35 -0.95
CA VAL A 151 -34.51 -2.44 -0.57
C VAL A 151 -35.88 -3.05 -0.90
N VAL A 152 -36.07 -3.59 -2.10
CA VAL A 152 -37.34 -4.23 -2.51
C VAL A 152 -37.66 -5.43 -1.62
N VAL A 153 -36.69 -6.31 -1.39
CA VAL A 153 -36.87 -7.50 -0.52
C VAL A 153 -37.23 -7.07 0.90
N GLY A 154 -36.56 -6.03 1.43
CA GLY A 154 -36.88 -5.47 2.74
C GLY A 154 -38.32 -4.98 2.84
N VAL A 155 -38.81 -4.23 1.84
CA VAL A 155 -40.20 -3.73 1.80
C VAL A 155 -41.21 -4.88 1.74
N VAL A 156 -40.97 -5.89 0.90
CA VAL A 156 -41.85 -7.07 0.79
C VAL A 156 -41.92 -7.85 2.10
N ALA A 157 -40.78 -8.05 2.78
CA ALA A 157 -40.73 -8.72 4.07
C ALA A 157 -41.52 -7.95 5.15
N LEU A 158 -41.38 -6.61 5.19
CA LEU A 158 -42.14 -5.77 6.10
C LEU A 158 -43.65 -5.80 5.83
N ALA A 159 -44.06 -5.77 4.57
CA ALA A 159 -45.47 -5.86 4.18
C ALA A 159 -46.08 -7.22 4.55
N ALA A 160 -45.35 -8.31 4.31
CA ALA A 160 -45.77 -9.65 4.69
C ALA A 160 -45.89 -9.79 6.22
N LEU A 161 -44.94 -9.24 6.97
CA LEU A 161 -45.00 -9.22 8.44
C LEU A 161 -46.20 -8.41 8.95
N TYR A 162 -46.46 -7.23 8.37
CA TYR A 162 -47.62 -6.43 8.72
C TYR A 162 -48.93 -7.19 8.49
N PHE A 163 -49.07 -7.82 7.32
CA PHE A 163 -50.25 -8.62 7.00
C PHE A 163 -50.40 -9.81 7.95
N TYR A 164 -49.32 -10.52 8.27
CA TYR A 164 -49.34 -11.62 9.23
C TYR A 164 -49.87 -11.17 10.60
N LEU A 165 -49.26 -10.12 11.18
CA LEU A 165 -49.66 -9.60 12.48
C LEU A 165 -51.11 -9.10 12.47
N ASN A 166 -51.54 -8.45 11.38
CA ASN A 166 -52.91 -7.97 11.28
C ASN A 166 -53.93 -9.11 11.24
N ASN A 167 -53.59 -10.26 10.64
CA ASN A 167 -54.49 -11.42 10.59
C ASN A 167 -54.47 -12.27 11.87
N THR A 168 -53.37 -12.31 12.62
CA THR A 168 -53.26 -13.18 13.81
C THR A 168 -53.83 -12.57 15.09
N PHE A 169 -53.90 -11.23 15.19
CA PHE A 169 -54.31 -10.54 16.43
C PHE A 169 -55.66 -9.83 16.36
N GLN A 170 -56.34 -9.85 15.20
CA GLN A 170 -57.68 -9.27 15.01
C GLN A 170 -58.77 -10.33 14.79
N GLY A 171 -58.43 -11.62 14.92
CA GLY A 171 -59.35 -12.76 14.86
C GLY A 171 -59.68 -13.32 16.24
#